data_AF-A0A1J5WFK3-F1
#
_entry.id   AF-A0A1J5WFK3-F1
#
_cell.length_a   1.000
_cell.length_b   1.000
_cell.length_c   1.000
_cell.angle_alpha   90.00
_cell.angle_beta   90.00
_cell.angle_gamma   90.00
#
_symmetry.space_group_name_H-M   'P 1'
#
loop_
_entity.id
_entity.type
_entity.pdbx_description
1 polymer ?
#
loop_
_entity_poly.entity_id
_entity_poly.type
_entity_poly.pdbx_seq_one_letter_code
_entity_poly.pdbx_strand_id
1 'polypeptide(L)'
;EFLAEACTADTDTLLNHIWVADHCGVSEEKKEKLGGCVLALLENKIIGEERLFLRMEPEMLERIGLITSSDLFKRKIIRKNTATLYKQNKFNLFREEPLGYGLVLDTITSDALPEGNTLETVVSLIGEYDLDPNRIAYMVLDMVQIEQRTKPLLNLLSGMNIHEERLLPLLSLKLQNKNTVRSTMSLCFFLAERSIIKHQSISLLLETDTEMDETIKGFFSDTLKHGKKLETVLLTQNALSNEFSLEDRDQRSPAQIHTKRGFYFKLLLEKGDLNAAVSVLEKTPCL
;
A
#
# COMPACT_ATOMS: atom_id res chain seq x y z
N GLU A 1 36.62 -29.43 -25.04
CA GLU A 1 36.40 -28.02 -24.67
C GLU A 1 37.13 -27.06 -25.62
N PHE A 2 38.45 -27.17 -25.79
CA PHE A 2 39.22 -26.30 -26.72
C PHE A 2 38.76 -26.31 -28.20
N LEU A 3 38.30 -27.46 -28.72
CA LEU A 3 37.80 -27.57 -30.10
C LEU A 3 36.38 -27.01 -30.28
N ALA A 4 35.60 -26.92 -29.21
CA ALA A 4 34.30 -26.25 -29.25
C ALA A 4 34.50 -24.73 -29.30
N GLU A 5 35.42 -24.21 -28.48
CA GLU A 5 35.79 -22.78 -28.47
C GLU A 5 36.37 -22.31 -29.80
N ALA A 6 37.23 -23.10 -30.45
CA ALA A 6 37.81 -22.75 -31.75
C ALA A 6 36.74 -22.61 -32.86
N CYS A 7 35.74 -23.51 -32.91
CA CYS A 7 34.61 -23.36 -33.83
C CYS A 7 33.70 -22.19 -33.46
N THR A 8 33.57 -21.83 -32.18
CA THR A 8 32.70 -20.72 -31.77
C THR A 8 33.17 -19.36 -32.31
N ALA A 9 34.49 -19.12 -32.38
CA ALA A 9 35.05 -17.85 -32.87
C ALA A 9 34.74 -17.59 -34.35
N ASP A 10 34.83 -18.64 -35.20
CA ASP A 10 34.50 -18.56 -36.62
C ASP A 10 32.99 -18.42 -36.84
N THR A 11 32.16 -19.08 -36.01
CA THR A 11 30.71 -18.93 -36.10
C THR A 11 30.21 -17.56 -35.65
N ASP A 12 30.86 -16.94 -34.66
CA ASP A 12 30.46 -15.64 -34.14
C ASP A 12 30.85 -14.49 -35.08
N THR A 13 32.02 -14.58 -35.72
CA THR A 13 32.43 -13.64 -36.78
C THR A 13 31.51 -13.75 -37.99
N LEU A 14 31.15 -14.97 -38.40
CA LEU A 14 30.17 -15.20 -39.46
C LEU A 14 28.79 -14.62 -39.11
N LEU A 15 28.33 -14.80 -37.86
CA LEU A 15 27.08 -14.20 -37.41
C LEU A 15 27.13 -12.66 -37.39
N ASN A 16 28.28 -12.09 -37.02
CA ASN A 16 28.47 -10.63 -37.04
C ASN A 16 28.41 -10.10 -38.48
N HIS A 17 29.00 -10.80 -39.44
CA HIS A 17 28.89 -10.42 -40.86
C HIS A 17 27.46 -10.53 -41.39
N ILE A 18 26.71 -11.57 -41.00
CA ILE A 18 25.28 -11.71 -41.33
C ILE A 18 24.47 -10.59 -40.70
N TRP A 19 24.75 -10.26 -39.43
CA TRP A 19 24.07 -9.19 -38.71
C TRP A 19 24.29 -7.82 -39.35
N VAL A 20 25.53 -7.51 -39.72
CA VAL A 20 25.87 -6.28 -40.46
C VAL A 20 25.17 -6.26 -41.82
N ALA A 21 25.13 -7.40 -42.53
CA ALA A 21 24.44 -7.49 -43.81
C ALA A 21 22.92 -7.25 -43.69
N ASP A 22 22.29 -7.69 -42.60
CA ASP A 22 20.86 -7.44 -42.34
C ASP A 22 20.57 -5.93 -42.11
N HIS A 23 21.47 -5.24 -41.39
CA HIS A 23 21.32 -3.83 -41.04
C HIS A 23 21.80 -2.84 -42.13
N CYS A 24 22.51 -3.31 -43.15
CA CYS A 24 23.14 -2.45 -44.17
C CYS A 24 22.18 -1.89 -45.26
N GLY A 25 20.89 -1.68 -44.96
CA GLY A 25 19.96 -1.04 -45.90
C GLY A 25 19.76 -1.84 -47.19
N VAL A 26 19.75 -3.17 -47.07
CA VAL A 26 19.73 -4.09 -48.21
C VAL A 26 18.32 -4.18 -48.81
N SER A 27 18.23 -4.15 -50.15
CA SER A 27 16.97 -4.34 -50.91
C SER A 27 16.27 -5.65 -50.51
N GLU A 28 14.94 -5.67 -50.54
CA GLU A 28 14.10 -6.80 -50.11
C GLU A 28 14.49 -8.15 -50.77
N GLU A 29 14.83 -8.15 -52.06
CA GLU A 29 15.30 -9.35 -52.78
C GLU A 29 16.61 -9.95 -52.22
N LYS A 30 17.49 -9.09 -51.71
CA LYS A 30 18.77 -9.52 -51.13
C LYS A 30 18.59 -9.97 -49.68
N LYS A 31 17.59 -9.46 -48.96
CA LYS A 31 17.18 -9.96 -47.65
C LYS A 31 16.57 -11.35 -47.73
N GLU A 32 15.81 -11.66 -48.80
CA GLU A 32 15.33 -13.03 -49.03
C GLU A 32 16.48 -14.03 -49.25
N LYS A 33 17.47 -13.66 -50.05
CA LYS A 33 18.67 -14.49 -50.25
C LYS A 33 19.46 -14.69 -48.94
N LEU A 34 19.56 -13.64 -48.12
CA LEU A 34 20.20 -13.72 -46.81
C LEU A 34 19.43 -14.66 -45.87
N GLY A 35 18.10 -14.57 -45.82
CA GLY A 35 17.26 -15.48 -45.05
C GLY A 35 17.42 -16.94 -45.50
N GLY A 36 17.50 -17.19 -46.82
CA GLY A 36 17.81 -18.51 -47.37
C GLY A 36 19.20 -19.03 -46.97
N CYS A 37 20.22 -18.17 -46.93
CA CYS A 37 21.54 -18.53 -46.43
C CYS A 37 21.52 -18.86 -44.92
N VAL A 38 20.79 -18.09 -44.11
CA VAL A 38 20.67 -18.35 -42.67
C VAL A 38 19.92 -19.66 -42.41
N LEU A 39 18.87 -19.96 -43.18
CA LEU A 39 18.18 -21.25 -43.15
C LEU A 39 19.13 -22.42 -43.46
N ALA A 40 19.92 -22.32 -44.53
CA ALA A 40 20.89 -23.35 -44.88
C ALA A 40 21.96 -23.55 -43.77
N LEU A 41 22.36 -22.48 -43.08
CA LEU A 41 23.31 -22.57 -41.96
C LEU A 41 22.68 -23.23 -40.71
N LEU A 42 21.37 -23.04 -40.52
CA LEU A 42 20.59 -23.66 -39.45
C LEU A 42 20.38 -25.15 -39.71
N GLU A 43 20.01 -25.52 -40.95
CA GLU A 43 19.87 -26.93 -41.38
C GLU A 43 21.17 -27.72 -41.25
N ASN A 44 22.31 -27.08 -41.54
CA ASN A 44 23.64 -27.68 -41.39
C ASN A 44 24.14 -27.70 -39.93
N LYS A 45 23.35 -27.23 -38.96
CA LYS A 45 23.69 -27.15 -37.51
C LYS A 45 24.99 -26.37 -37.22
N ILE A 46 25.36 -25.45 -38.09
CA ILE A 46 26.54 -24.59 -37.91
C ILE A 46 26.21 -23.50 -36.86
N ILE A 47 24.95 -23.07 -36.82
CA ILE A 47 24.45 -22.06 -35.89
C ILE A 47 23.26 -22.66 -35.12
N GLY A 48 23.29 -22.57 -33.78
CA GLY A 48 22.16 -22.93 -32.94
C GLY A 48 21.07 -21.85 -32.92
N GLU A 49 19.81 -22.27 -32.82
CA GLU A 49 18.63 -21.38 -32.81
C GLU A 49 18.74 -20.25 -31.76
N GLU A 50 19.28 -20.55 -30.57
CA GLU A 50 19.46 -19.58 -29.49
C GLU A 50 20.29 -18.36 -29.91
N ARG A 51 21.34 -18.57 -30.72
CA ARG A 51 22.23 -17.49 -31.17
C ARG A 51 21.55 -16.56 -32.17
N LEU A 52 20.64 -17.09 -32.98
CA LEU A 52 19.84 -16.30 -33.92
C LEU A 52 18.83 -15.43 -33.17
N PHE A 53 18.16 -15.97 -32.14
CA PHE A 53 17.26 -15.19 -31.29
C PHE A 53 17.96 -14.05 -30.55
N LEU A 54 19.26 -14.19 -30.26
CA LEU A 54 20.07 -13.19 -29.54
C LEU A 54 20.52 -12.01 -30.42
N ARG A 55 20.69 -12.21 -31.73
CA ARG A 55 21.31 -11.20 -32.61
C ARG A 55 20.43 -10.74 -33.78
N MET A 56 19.54 -11.57 -34.32
CA MET A 56 18.76 -11.22 -35.51
C MET A 56 17.55 -10.34 -35.21
N GLU A 57 17.16 -9.50 -36.15
CA GLU A 57 15.92 -8.74 -36.04
C GLU A 57 14.68 -9.63 -36.13
N PRO A 58 13.56 -9.26 -35.44
CA PRO A 58 12.32 -10.03 -35.46
C PRO A 58 11.75 -10.30 -36.87
N GLU A 59 12.00 -9.40 -37.81
CA GLU A 59 11.55 -9.52 -39.20
C GLU A 59 12.32 -10.59 -39.98
N MET A 60 13.62 -10.71 -39.74
CA MET A 60 14.44 -11.78 -40.33
C MET A 60 14.12 -13.14 -39.70
N LEU A 61 13.85 -13.17 -38.40
CA LEU A 61 13.42 -14.40 -37.70
C LEU A 61 12.05 -14.92 -38.18
N GLU A 62 11.14 -14.02 -38.56
CA GLU A 62 9.88 -14.39 -39.21
C GLU A 62 10.11 -14.97 -40.61
N ARG A 63 11.01 -14.38 -41.41
CA ARG A 63 11.37 -14.88 -42.75
C ARG A 63 12.02 -16.26 -42.73
N ILE A 64 12.82 -16.54 -41.69
CA ILE A 64 13.45 -17.85 -41.46
C ILE A 64 12.43 -18.87 -40.92
N GLY A 65 11.21 -18.45 -40.57
CA GLY A 65 10.16 -19.34 -40.05
C GLY A 65 10.37 -19.77 -38.59
N LEU A 66 11.34 -19.17 -37.89
CA LEU A 66 11.57 -19.39 -36.45
C LEU A 66 10.46 -18.76 -35.60
N ILE A 67 9.78 -17.74 -36.12
CA ILE A 67 8.73 -16.99 -35.41
C ILE A 67 7.52 -16.81 -36.35
N THR A 68 6.31 -16.93 -35.80
CA THR A 68 5.06 -16.82 -36.57
C THR A 68 4.69 -15.38 -36.95
N SER A 69 5.12 -14.37 -36.17
CA SER A 69 4.86 -12.96 -36.43
C SER A 69 5.86 -12.06 -35.69
N SER A 70 6.54 -11.17 -36.43
CA SER A 70 7.47 -10.19 -35.90
C SER A 70 6.80 -9.20 -34.94
N ASP A 71 5.59 -8.73 -35.22
CA ASP A 71 4.85 -7.78 -34.38
C ASP A 71 4.45 -8.34 -33.00
N LEU A 72 4.05 -9.62 -32.95
CA LEU A 72 3.78 -10.29 -31.67
C LEU A 72 5.05 -10.47 -30.85
N PHE A 73 6.17 -10.77 -31.52
CA PHE A 73 7.46 -10.93 -30.88
C PHE A 73 8.02 -9.61 -30.35
N LYS A 74 7.97 -8.53 -31.14
CA LYS A 74 8.33 -7.16 -30.71
C LYS A 74 7.53 -6.75 -29.47
N ARG A 75 6.22 -6.99 -29.44
CA ARG A 75 5.37 -6.74 -28.27
C ARG A 75 5.78 -7.57 -27.04
N LYS A 76 6.15 -8.85 -27.22
CA LYS A 76 6.66 -9.69 -26.13
C LYS A 76 7.99 -9.18 -25.59
N ILE A 77 8.92 -8.79 -26.46
CA ILE A 77 10.20 -8.19 -26.06
C ILE A 77 9.95 -6.92 -25.25
N ILE A 78 9.12 -6.00 -25.74
CA ILE A 78 8.79 -4.76 -25.03
C ILE A 78 8.21 -5.08 -23.65
N ARG A 79 7.24 -6.00 -23.56
CA ARG A 79 6.66 -6.39 -22.26
C ARG A 79 7.72 -6.97 -21.31
N LYS A 80 8.60 -7.84 -21.80
CA LYS A 80 9.66 -8.46 -20.99
C LYS A 80 10.68 -7.42 -20.53
N ASN A 81 11.13 -6.54 -21.44
CA ASN A 81 12.07 -5.48 -21.12
C ASN A 81 11.46 -4.49 -20.14
N THR A 82 10.21 -4.06 -20.36
CA THR A 82 9.51 -3.18 -19.42
C THR A 82 9.34 -3.84 -18.06
N ALA A 83 8.96 -5.12 -18.02
CA ALA A 83 8.85 -5.87 -16.77
C ALA A 83 10.21 -6.08 -16.06
N THR A 84 11.32 -6.09 -16.79
CA THR A 84 12.65 -6.29 -16.19
C THR A 84 13.26 -4.96 -15.74
N LEU A 85 13.09 -3.90 -16.54
CA LEU A 85 13.68 -2.58 -16.29
C LEU A 85 12.89 -1.74 -15.29
N TYR A 86 11.55 -1.86 -15.27
CA TYR A 86 10.69 -1.01 -14.44
C TYR A 86 10.10 -1.72 -13.23
N LYS A 87 10.27 -3.04 -13.11
CA LYS A 87 9.86 -3.75 -11.89
C LYS A 87 10.87 -3.43 -10.81
N GLN A 88 10.48 -2.57 -9.89
CA GLN A 88 11.22 -2.39 -8.64
C GLN A 88 11.09 -3.67 -7.83
N ASN A 89 12.22 -4.28 -7.50
CA ASN A 89 12.25 -5.32 -6.48
C ASN A 89 12.14 -4.60 -5.13
N LYS A 90 10.91 -4.37 -4.67
CA LYS A 90 10.63 -3.94 -3.31
C LYS A 90 9.70 -4.96 -2.69
N PHE A 91 10.20 -5.70 -1.71
CA PHE A 91 9.42 -6.72 -1.05
C PHE A 91 8.42 -6.04 -0.11
N ASN A 92 7.14 -6.10 -0.43
CA ASN A 92 6.06 -5.50 0.37
C ASN A 92 5.35 -6.54 1.25
N LEU A 93 5.48 -7.83 0.92
CA LEU A 93 4.84 -8.89 1.68
C LEU A 93 5.83 -9.57 2.63
N PHE A 94 5.38 -9.89 3.84
CA PHE A 94 6.21 -10.57 4.84
C PHE A 94 6.72 -11.94 4.40
N ARG A 95 6.03 -12.60 3.47
CA ARG A 95 6.42 -13.91 2.94
C ARG A 95 7.52 -13.83 1.88
N GLU A 96 7.72 -12.66 1.28
CA GLU A 96 8.75 -12.47 0.27
C GLU A 96 10.12 -12.44 0.93
N GLU A 97 10.28 -11.65 2.01
CA GLU A 97 11.56 -11.51 2.72
C GLU A 97 11.38 -11.56 4.25
N PRO A 98 11.11 -12.74 4.84
CA PRO A 98 10.77 -12.87 6.26
C PRO A 98 11.91 -12.51 7.21
N LEU A 99 13.17 -12.70 6.78
CA LEU A 99 14.36 -12.38 7.57
C LEU A 99 14.52 -10.88 7.75
N GLY A 100 14.47 -10.12 6.66
CA GLY A 100 14.55 -8.66 6.71
C GLY A 100 13.45 -8.04 7.59
N TYR A 101 12.20 -8.48 7.41
CA TYR A 101 11.10 -8.02 8.26
C TYR A 101 11.23 -8.44 9.73
N GLY A 102 11.75 -9.63 10.01
CA GLY A 102 12.00 -10.10 11.38
C GLY A 102 13.07 -9.30 12.10
N LEU A 103 14.18 -8.97 11.42
CA LEU A 103 15.25 -8.15 11.96
C LEU A 103 14.80 -6.71 12.22
N VAL A 104 14.00 -6.14 11.31
CA VAL A 104 13.40 -4.81 11.52
C VAL A 104 12.48 -4.84 12.74
N LEU A 105 11.64 -5.87 12.89
CA LEU A 105 10.77 -6.01 14.05
C LEU A 105 11.57 -6.10 15.35
N ASP A 106 12.60 -6.95 15.41
CA ASP A 106 13.48 -7.09 16.57
C ASP A 106 14.17 -5.77 16.93
N THR A 107 14.64 -5.04 15.92
CA THR A 107 15.26 -3.71 16.10
C THR A 107 14.30 -2.69 16.69
N ILE A 108 13.02 -2.76 16.30
CA ILE A 108 11.97 -1.85 16.78
C ILE A 108 11.52 -2.21 18.21
N THR A 109 11.45 -3.50 18.55
CA THR A 109 10.99 -3.98 19.87
C THR A 109 12.11 -4.11 20.90
N SER A 110 13.37 -4.03 20.49
CA SER A 110 14.51 -4.15 21.39
C SER A 110 14.65 -2.93 22.30
N ASP A 111 14.57 -3.17 23.61
CA ASP A 111 14.73 -2.16 24.66
C ASP A 111 16.15 -1.58 24.76
N ALA A 112 17.11 -2.15 24.04
CA ALA A 112 18.54 -1.93 24.26
C ALA A 112 19.20 -0.91 23.32
N LEU A 113 18.50 -0.40 22.30
CA LEU A 113 19.11 0.51 21.35
C LEU A 113 18.99 1.97 21.83
N PRO A 114 20.09 2.71 21.96
CA PRO A 114 20.03 4.14 22.24
C PRO A 114 19.26 4.81 21.10
N GLU A 115 18.29 5.67 21.44
CA GLU A 115 17.26 6.27 20.57
C GLU A 115 17.79 6.96 19.30
N GLY A 116 19.12 7.09 19.13
CA GLY A 116 19.79 7.66 17.95
C GLY A 116 20.19 6.68 16.84
N ASN A 117 20.43 5.39 17.12
CA ASN A 117 20.95 4.44 16.11
C ASN A 117 19.87 3.58 15.42
N THR A 118 18.63 3.59 15.93
CA THR A 118 17.56 2.73 15.41
C THR A 118 17.16 3.09 13.99
N LEU A 119 17.10 4.39 13.67
CA LEU A 119 16.75 4.85 12.33
C LEU A 119 17.79 4.45 11.29
N GLU A 120 19.07 4.66 11.58
CA GLU A 120 20.15 4.29 10.66
C GLU A 120 20.16 2.79 10.39
N THR A 121 19.93 1.99 11.43
CA THR A 121 19.85 0.52 11.33
C THR A 121 18.64 0.08 10.51
N VAL A 122 17.47 0.70 10.71
CA VAL A 122 16.27 0.36 9.91
C VAL A 122 16.45 0.78 8.45
N VAL A 123 17.06 1.93 8.18
CA VAL A 123 17.37 2.37 6.82
C VAL A 123 18.40 1.46 6.15
N SER A 124 19.41 0.97 6.88
CA SER A 124 20.38 0.01 6.33
C SER A 124 19.71 -1.33 6.01
N LEU A 125 18.84 -1.83 6.88
CA LEU A 125 18.08 -3.07 6.64
C LEU A 125 17.12 -2.94 5.45
N ILE A 126 16.50 -1.77 5.26
CA ILE A 126 15.70 -1.48 4.06
C ILE A 126 16.52 -1.64 2.78
N GLY A 127 17.75 -1.11 2.77
CA GLY A 127 18.63 -1.16 1.61
C GLY A 127 19.27 -2.54 1.39
N GLU A 128 19.57 -3.27 2.45
CA GLU A 128 20.19 -4.60 2.37
C GLU A 128 19.22 -5.67 1.88
N TYR A 129 17.96 -5.60 2.32
CA TYR A 129 16.93 -6.59 2.01
C TYR A 129 15.88 -6.11 1.00
N ASP A 130 16.09 -4.97 0.33
CA ASP A 130 15.16 -4.40 -0.65
C ASP A 130 13.70 -4.31 -0.13
N LEU A 131 13.51 -3.93 1.14
CA LEU A 131 12.20 -3.88 1.77
C LEU A 131 11.39 -2.66 1.33
N ASP A 132 10.05 -2.75 1.32
CA ASP A 132 9.20 -1.57 1.09
C ASP A 132 9.14 -0.68 2.35
N PRO A 133 9.63 0.58 2.31
CA PRO A 133 9.58 1.49 3.45
C PRO A 133 8.15 1.78 3.93
N ASN A 134 7.16 1.76 3.03
CA ASN A 134 5.76 1.98 3.41
C ASN A 134 5.22 0.81 4.26
N ARG A 135 5.69 -0.41 3.99
CA ARG A 135 5.33 -1.58 4.79
C ARG A 135 5.94 -1.53 6.19
N ILE A 136 7.19 -1.08 6.29
CA ILE A 136 7.86 -0.88 7.57
C ILE A 136 7.20 0.24 8.36
N ALA A 137 6.82 1.35 7.72
CA ALA A 137 6.03 2.40 8.34
C ALA A 137 4.75 1.84 8.98
N TYR A 138 4.03 0.98 8.24
CA TYR A 138 2.82 0.34 8.73
C TYR A 138 3.09 -0.57 9.93
N MET A 139 4.17 -1.36 9.88
CA MET A 139 4.60 -2.19 11.01
C MET A 139 4.91 -1.34 12.25
N VAL A 140 5.63 -0.22 12.09
CA VAL A 140 5.89 0.73 13.19
C VAL A 140 4.58 1.28 13.75
N LEU A 141 3.61 1.63 12.90
CA LEU A 141 2.29 2.07 13.36
C LEU A 141 1.51 0.98 14.11
N ASP A 142 1.60 -0.28 13.70
CA ASP A 142 1.05 -1.42 14.46
C ASP A 142 1.71 -1.52 15.84
N MET A 143 3.03 -1.37 15.92
CA MET A 143 3.76 -1.42 17.21
C MET A 143 3.38 -0.25 18.13
N VAL A 144 3.19 0.96 17.60
CA VAL A 144 2.71 2.11 18.39
C VAL A 144 1.33 1.86 19.01
N GLN A 145 0.49 1.03 18.39
CA GLN A 145 -0.83 0.68 18.94
C GLN A 145 -0.75 -0.35 20.07
N ILE A 146 0.28 -1.19 20.06
CA ILE A 146 0.46 -2.31 20.99
C ILE A 146 1.29 -1.88 22.19
N GLU A 147 2.37 -1.13 21.96
CA GLU A 147 3.30 -0.71 23.00
C GLU A 147 2.95 0.63 23.64
N GLN A 148 3.37 0.79 24.90
CA GLN A 148 3.27 2.07 25.61
C GLN A 148 4.40 3.06 25.21
N ARG A 149 5.40 2.61 24.45
CA ARG A 149 6.56 3.41 24.01
C ARG A 149 6.25 4.23 22.76
N THR A 150 5.29 5.15 22.88
CA THR A 150 4.84 5.95 21.74
C THR A 150 5.91 6.95 21.24
N LYS A 151 6.76 7.49 22.12
CA LYS A 151 7.68 8.57 21.75
C LYS A 151 8.84 8.18 20.81
N PRO A 152 9.64 7.13 21.08
CA PRO A 152 10.76 6.75 20.21
C PRO A 152 10.30 6.19 18.86
N LEU A 153 9.21 5.43 18.84
CA LEU A 153 8.62 4.89 17.62
C LEU A 153 8.07 6.00 16.70
N LEU A 154 7.47 7.04 17.27
CA LEU A 154 7.05 8.21 16.51
C LEU A 154 8.22 9.03 15.98
N ASN A 155 9.35 9.09 16.72
CA ASN A 155 10.58 9.71 16.21
C ASN A 155 11.11 8.94 14.98
N LEU A 156 11.13 7.61 15.05
CA LEU A 156 11.51 6.76 13.92
C LEU A 156 10.63 7.03 12.68
N LEU A 157 9.31 7.08 12.87
CA LEU A 157 8.36 7.37 11.79
C LEU A 157 8.60 8.76 11.18
N SER A 158 8.88 9.77 12.01
CA SER A 158 9.20 11.12 11.53
C SER A 158 10.49 11.17 10.73
N GLY A 159 11.51 10.42 11.14
CA GLY A 159 12.81 10.39 10.45
C GLY A 159 12.81 9.58 9.15
N MET A 160 11.89 8.61 8.99
CA MET A 160 11.70 7.89 7.73
C MET A 160 11.09 8.76 6.61
N ASN A 161 10.66 9.99 6.91
CA ASN A 161 10.12 10.97 5.96
C ASN A 161 8.98 10.41 5.08
N ILE A 162 8.04 9.70 5.70
CA ILE A 162 6.90 9.11 4.98
C ILE A 162 5.86 10.20 4.76
N HIS A 163 5.46 10.41 3.50
CA HIS A 163 4.44 11.39 3.14
C HIS A 163 3.06 11.03 3.73
N GLU A 164 2.36 12.07 4.19
CA GLU A 164 0.99 12.01 4.72
C GLU A 164 0.03 11.25 3.77
N GLU A 165 0.11 11.51 2.47
CA GLU A 165 -0.74 10.88 1.44
C GLU A 165 -0.64 9.34 1.40
N ARG A 166 0.48 8.76 1.82
CA ARG A 166 0.67 7.31 1.87
C ARG A 166 0.13 6.69 3.16
N LEU A 167 0.10 7.46 4.24
CA LEU A 167 -0.38 7.00 5.55
C LEU A 167 -1.91 7.03 5.63
N LEU A 168 -2.56 8.02 5.01
CA LEU A 168 -4.02 8.17 5.06
C LEU A 168 -4.80 6.94 4.56
N PRO A 169 -4.51 6.38 3.37
CA PRO A 169 -5.20 5.19 2.87
C PRO A 169 -4.99 3.95 3.77
N LEU A 170 -3.83 3.86 4.42
CA LEU A 170 -3.53 2.76 5.33
C LEU A 170 -4.33 2.88 6.63
N LEU A 171 -4.45 4.10 7.17
CA LEU A 171 -5.28 4.39 8.33
C LEU A 171 -6.76 4.19 8.02
N SER A 172 -7.24 4.60 6.85
CA SER A 172 -8.64 4.38 6.47
C SER A 172 -8.98 2.90 6.38
N LEU A 173 -8.07 2.07 5.85
CA LEU A 173 -8.24 0.61 5.82
C LEU A 173 -8.25 0.00 7.23
N LYS A 174 -7.38 0.45 8.14
CA LYS A 174 -7.43 0.03 9.56
C LYS A 174 -8.73 0.41 10.26
N LEU A 175 -9.34 1.54 9.88
CA LEU A 175 -10.59 2.03 10.46
C LEU A 175 -11.84 1.31 9.95
N GLN A 176 -11.74 0.56 8.84
CA GLN A 176 -12.81 -0.33 8.40
C GLN A 176 -12.98 -1.52 9.35
N ASN A 177 -11.91 -1.91 10.05
CA ASN A 177 -11.97 -2.99 11.03
C ASN A 177 -12.54 -2.49 12.37
N LYS A 178 -13.75 -2.94 12.71
CA LYS A 178 -14.53 -2.52 13.89
C LYS A 178 -13.78 -2.72 15.22
N ASN A 179 -12.92 -3.74 15.32
CA ASN A 179 -12.21 -4.06 16.56
C ASN A 179 -11.05 -3.10 16.85
N THR A 180 -10.45 -2.51 15.80
CA THR A 180 -9.26 -1.66 15.91
C THR A 180 -9.59 -0.16 15.86
N VAL A 181 -10.87 0.20 15.77
CA VAL A 181 -11.30 1.61 15.62
C VAL A 181 -10.78 2.48 16.76
N ARG A 182 -10.91 2.02 18.01
CA ARG A 182 -10.53 2.81 19.19
C ARG A 182 -9.02 3.09 19.23
N SER A 183 -8.21 2.05 19.11
CA SER A 183 -6.74 2.18 19.10
C SER A 183 -6.23 2.96 17.89
N THR A 184 -6.87 2.78 16.73
CA THR A 184 -6.50 3.52 15.51
C THR A 184 -6.84 4.99 15.61
N MET A 185 -7.98 5.34 16.22
CA MET A 185 -8.33 6.75 16.47
C MET A 185 -7.39 7.42 17.48
N SER A 186 -7.01 6.70 18.54
CA SER A 186 -5.96 7.18 19.46
C SER A 186 -4.63 7.39 18.74
N LEU A 187 -4.25 6.49 17.83
CA LEU A 187 -3.05 6.64 17.02
C LEU A 187 -3.15 7.84 16.05
N CYS A 188 -4.28 8.03 15.36
CA CYS A 188 -4.51 9.21 14.52
C CYS A 188 -4.36 10.51 15.33
N PHE A 189 -4.86 10.52 16.57
CA PHE A 189 -4.68 11.64 17.48
C PHE A 189 -3.20 11.89 17.83
N PHE A 190 -2.44 10.85 18.19
CA PHE A 190 -1.00 10.99 18.49
C PHE A 190 -0.17 11.42 17.27
N LEU A 191 -0.54 10.98 16.07
CA LEU A 191 0.11 11.43 14.83
C LEU A 191 -0.19 12.90 14.51
N ALA A 192 -1.41 13.34 14.82
CA ALA A 192 -1.79 14.74 14.64
C ALA A 192 -1.13 15.66 15.67
N GLU A 193 -0.99 15.22 16.93
CA GLU A 193 -0.27 15.94 17.99
C GLU A 193 1.18 16.25 17.58
N ARG A 194 1.81 15.36 16.82
CA ARG A 194 3.18 15.54 16.32
C ARG A 194 3.27 16.23 14.97
N SER A 195 2.16 16.75 14.45
CA SER A 195 2.08 17.39 13.12
C SER A 195 2.52 16.48 11.96
N ILE A 196 2.49 15.15 12.13
CA ILE A 196 2.81 14.18 11.06
C ILE A 196 1.64 14.11 10.07
N ILE A 197 0.42 14.24 10.58
CA ILE A 197 -0.82 14.27 9.79
C ILE A 197 -1.59 15.53 10.18
N LYS A 198 -2.10 16.26 9.19
CA LYS A 198 -2.95 17.42 9.45
C LYS A 198 -4.32 16.94 9.92
N HIS A 199 -4.88 17.61 10.94
CA HIS A 199 -6.23 17.30 11.42
C HIS A 199 -7.30 17.38 10.32
N GLN A 200 -7.09 18.22 9.30
CA GLN A 200 -7.98 18.35 8.14
C GLN A 200 -8.06 17.06 7.30
N SER A 201 -6.94 16.36 7.16
CA SER A 201 -6.86 15.12 6.39
C SER A 201 -7.54 13.97 7.12
N ILE A 202 -7.47 13.96 8.47
CA ILE A 202 -8.16 12.99 9.33
C ILE A 202 -9.68 13.18 9.27
N SER A 203 -10.15 14.42 9.09
CA SER A 203 -11.58 14.73 8.92
C SER A 203 -12.22 13.94 7.77
N LEU A 204 -11.51 13.80 6.65
CA LEU A 204 -11.99 13.05 5.48
C LEU A 204 -12.14 11.54 5.77
N LEU A 205 -11.34 10.99 6.71
CA LEU A 205 -11.44 9.59 7.12
C LEU A 205 -12.64 9.33 8.04
N LEU A 206 -13.24 10.37 8.62
CA LEU A 206 -14.34 10.29 9.57
C LEU A 206 -15.74 10.31 8.90
N GLU A 207 -15.80 10.58 7.59
CA GLU A 207 -17.06 10.80 6.84
C GLU A 207 -17.84 9.51 6.53
N THR A 208 -17.28 8.31 6.76
CA THR A 208 -17.90 7.05 6.32
C THR A 208 -18.96 6.45 7.25
N ASP A 209 -19.27 7.07 8.38
CA ASP A 209 -20.11 6.45 9.43
C ASP A 209 -21.62 6.77 9.28
N THR A 210 -22.20 6.56 8.10
CA THR A 210 -23.64 6.81 7.83
C THR A 210 -24.56 5.96 8.71
N GLU A 211 -24.20 4.70 8.97
CA GLU A 211 -24.96 3.78 9.82
C GLU A 211 -25.00 4.25 11.29
N MET A 212 -23.88 4.76 11.82
CA MET A 212 -23.82 5.25 13.19
C MET A 212 -24.59 6.56 13.34
N ASP A 213 -24.54 7.44 12.34
CA ASP A 213 -25.30 8.69 12.33
C ASP A 213 -26.82 8.44 12.30
N GLU A 214 -27.29 7.38 11.63
CA GLU A 214 -28.69 6.93 11.70
C GLU A 214 -29.07 6.38 13.07
N THR A 215 -28.20 5.59 13.71
CA THR A 215 -28.46 5.11 15.08
C THR A 215 -28.53 6.25 16.10
N ILE A 216 -27.70 7.28 15.93
CA ILE A 216 -27.72 8.50 16.74
C ILE A 216 -29.03 9.25 16.52
N LYS A 217 -29.47 9.45 15.27
CA LYS A 217 -30.76 10.06 14.93
C LYS A 217 -31.95 9.30 15.53
N GLY A 218 -31.93 7.97 15.45
CA GLY A 218 -32.92 7.10 16.06
C GLY A 218 -33.02 7.34 17.57
N PHE A 219 -31.88 7.30 18.27
CA PHE A 219 -31.80 7.55 19.70
C PHE A 219 -32.31 8.94 20.11
N PHE A 220 -31.95 10.01 19.38
CA PHE A 220 -32.48 11.35 19.64
C PHE A 220 -33.99 11.45 19.38
N SER A 221 -34.50 10.75 18.36
CA SER A 221 -35.94 10.73 18.09
C SER A 221 -36.72 10.00 19.20
N ASP A 222 -36.17 8.93 19.76
CA ASP A 222 -36.82 8.14 20.80
C ASP A 222 -36.76 8.82 22.16
N THR A 223 -35.63 9.46 22.48
CA THR A 223 -35.51 10.32 23.68
C THR A 223 -36.43 11.53 23.61
N LEU A 224 -36.60 12.18 22.46
CA LEU A 224 -37.58 13.26 22.28
C LEU A 224 -39.03 12.78 22.45
N LYS A 225 -39.38 11.60 21.93
CA LYS A 225 -40.70 11.00 22.16
C LYS A 225 -40.91 10.69 23.65
N HIS A 226 -39.89 10.18 24.33
CA HIS A 226 -39.95 9.92 25.77
C HIS A 226 -40.07 11.20 26.60
N GLY A 227 -39.34 12.26 26.23
CA GLY A 227 -39.42 13.58 26.86
C GLY A 227 -40.81 14.20 26.71
N LYS A 228 -41.40 14.14 25.51
CA LYS A 228 -42.78 14.60 25.28
C LYS A 228 -43.80 13.78 26.07
N LYS A 229 -43.61 12.46 26.21
CA LYS A 229 -44.46 11.60 27.06
C LYS A 229 -44.34 11.99 28.53
N LEU A 230 -43.13 12.23 29.05
CA LEU A 230 -42.91 12.70 30.41
C LEU A 230 -43.53 14.08 30.66
N GLU A 231 -43.41 15.00 29.71
CA GLU A 231 -44.03 16.33 29.76
C GLU A 231 -45.55 16.22 29.81
N THR A 232 -46.17 15.35 29.00
CA THR A 232 -47.61 15.10 29.06
C THR A 232 -48.05 14.49 30.39
N VAL A 233 -47.25 13.61 30.99
CA VAL A 233 -47.54 13.00 32.31
C VAL A 233 -47.40 14.02 33.45
N LEU A 234 -46.43 14.93 33.36
CA LEU A 234 -46.23 16.04 34.31
C LEU A 234 -47.38 17.06 34.28
N LEU A 235 -47.96 17.31 33.10
CA LEU A 235 -49.11 18.21 32.93
C LEU A 235 -50.43 17.58 33.41
N THR A 236 -50.55 16.26 33.38
CA THR A 236 -51.69 15.52 33.95
C THR A 236 -51.39 15.13 35.40
N GLN A 237 -51.35 16.10 36.33
CA GLN A 237 -51.23 15.78 37.75
C GLN A 237 -52.48 15.03 38.26
N ASN A 238 -52.43 13.69 38.24
CA ASN A 238 -53.04 12.76 39.19
C ASN A 238 -52.92 11.31 38.69
N ALA A 239 -51.80 10.67 39.00
CA ALA A 239 -51.73 9.22 39.18
C ALA A 239 -50.56 8.93 40.10
N LEU A 240 -50.81 9.01 41.41
CA LEU A 240 -49.91 8.40 42.39
C LEU A 240 -49.87 6.90 42.11
N SER A 241 -48.63 6.42 41.97
CA SER A 241 -48.21 5.04 42.28
C SER A 241 -49.02 3.92 41.62
N ASN A 242 -48.56 3.46 40.46
CA ASN A 242 -48.17 2.06 40.32
C ASN A 242 -47.32 1.85 39.05
N GLU A 243 -46.08 1.41 39.32
CA GLU A 243 -45.22 0.57 38.47
C GLU A 243 -45.12 0.94 36.98
N PHE A 244 -44.37 2.01 36.67
CA PHE A 244 -43.59 1.97 35.44
C PHE A 244 -42.32 1.19 35.77
N SER A 245 -42.30 -0.08 35.35
CA SER A 245 -41.13 -0.94 35.38
C SER A 245 -39.93 -0.17 34.81
N LEU A 246 -38.95 0.09 35.68
CA LEU A 246 -37.63 0.62 35.34
C LEU A 246 -36.81 -0.34 34.44
N GLU A 247 -37.44 -1.38 33.90
CA GLU A 247 -36.84 -2.47 33.12
C GLU A 247 -36.63 -2.08 31.65
N ASP A 248 -37.38 -1.11 31.12
CA ASP A 248 -37.16 -0.56 29.77
C ASP A 248 -36.21 0.65 29.78
N ARG A 249 -35.21 0.63 30.67
CA ARG A 249 -34.00 1.43 30.40
C ARG A 249 -33.32 0.77 29.22
N ASP A 250 -33.54 1.32 28.01
CA ASP A 250 -32.67 1.06 26.87
C ASP A 250 -31.22 1.09 27.37
N GLN A 251 -30.59 -0.07 27.47
CA GLN A 251 -29.25 -0.22 28.04
C GLN A 251 -28.18 0.51 27.22
N ARG A 252 -28.58 1.06 26.06
CA ARG A 252 -27.77 1.91 25.19
C ARG A 252 -27.62 3.29 25.81
N SER A 253 -26.72 3.39 26.77
CA SER A 253 -26.20 4.70 27.16
C SER A 253 -25.50 5.35 25.94
N PRO A 254 -25.58 6.68 25.75
CA PRO A 254 -24.81 7.38 24.69
C PRO A 254 -23.30 7.11 24.78
N ALA A 255 -22.81 6.71 25.96
CA ALA A 255 -21.43 6.31 26.21
C ALA A 255 -21.01 5.00 25.50
N GLN A 256 -21.96 4.15 25.13
CA GLN A 256 -21.72 2.90 24.39
C GLN A 256 -21.75 3.10 22.87
N ILE A 257 -22.25 4.25 22.39
CA ILE A 257 -22.25 4.60 20.96
C ILE A 257 -20.85 5.14 20.62
N HIS A 258 -19.93 4.23 20.30
CA HIS A 258 -18.59 4.58 19.87
C HIS A 258 -18.56 4.91 18.38
N THR A 259 -19.07 6.08 18.00
CA THR A 259 -18.84 6.61 16.64
C THR A 259 -17.38 7.06 16.54
N LYS A 260 -16.73 6.83 15.39
CA LYS A 260 -15.34 7.25 15.15
C LYS A 260 -15.16 8.73 15.45
N ARG A 261 -16.14 9.54 15.04
CA ARG A 261 -16.27 10.98 15.28
C ARG A 261 -16.30 11.30 16.77
N GLY A 262 -17.23 10.71 17.51
CA GLY A 262 -17.41 10.98 18.95
C GLY A 262 -16.18 10.61 19.78
N PHE A 263 -15.48 9.54 19.41
CA PHE A 263 -14.25 9.14 20.10
C PHE A 263 -13.10 10.11 19.82
N TYR A 264 -12.91 10.53 18.56
CA TYR A 264 -11.87 11.51 18.21
C TYR A 264 -12.14 12.89 18.84
N PHE A 265 -13.41 13.34 18.86
CA PHE A 265 -13.78 14.57 19.57
C PHE A 265 -13.56 14.48 21.07
N LYS A 266 -13.87 13.35 21.70
CA LYS A 266 -13.59 13.15 23.12
C LYS A 266 -12.09 13.30 23.42
N LEU A 267 -11.22 12.72 22.59
CA LEU A 267 -9.78 12.84 22.74
C LEU A 267 -9.27 14.28 22.56
N LEU A 268 -9.82 15.02 21.59
CA LEU A 268 -9.49 16.44 21.39
C LEU A 268 -9.91 17.30 22.59
N LEU A 269 -11.08 17.02 23.17
CA LEU A 269 -11.61 17.74 24.33
C LEU A 269 -10.82 17.44 25.62
N GLU A 270 -10.40 16.19 25.84
CA GLU A 270 -9.57 15.82 27.00
C GLU A 270 -8.22 16.55 27.01
N LYS A 271 -7.71 16.96 25.85
CA LYS A 271 -6.44 17.70 25.70
C LYS A 271 -6.60 19.22 25.65
N GLY A 272 -7.79 19.73 25.33
CA GLY A 272 -8.07 21.18 25.28
C GLY A 272 -7.73 21.86 23.95
N ASP A 273 -7.53 21.11 22.87
CA ASP A 273 -7.22 21.67 21.53
C ASP A 273 -8.49 22.12 20.80
N LEU A 274 -9.01 23.29 21.21
CA LEU A 274 -10.29 23.83 20.73
C LEU A 274 -10.26 24.21 19.24
N ASN A 275 -9.14 24.70 18.72
CA ASN A 275 -9.02 25.11 17.31
C ASN A 275 -9.05 23.92 16.35
N ALA A 276 -8.41 22.81 16.73
CA ALA A 276 -8.45 21.58 15.95
C ALA A 276 -9.85 20.93 16.01
N ALA A 277 -10.49 20.96 17.18
CA ALA A 277 -11.88 20.51 17.32
C ALA A 277 -12.85 21.32 16.44
N VAL A 278 -12.72 22.65 16.42
CA VAL A 278 -13.53 23.52 15.55
C VAL A 278 -13.25 23.23 14.07
N SER A 279 -11.98 23.09 13.65
CA SER A 279 -11.66 22.76 12.24
C SER A 279 -12.22 21.41 11.79
N VAL A 280 -12.30 20.43 12.69
CA VAL A 280 -12.89 19.11 12.38
C VAL A 280 -14.41 19.23 12.33
N LEU A 281 -15.03 20.02 13.21
CA LEU A 281 -16.48 20.29 13.19
C LEU A 281 -16.92 21.15 12.00
N GLU A 282 -16.14 22.12 11.56
CA GLU A 282 -16.48 23.02 10.44
C GLU A 282 -16.44 22.30 9.09
N LYS A 283 -15.51 21.35 8.92
CA LYS A 283 -15.35 20.59 7.67
C LYS A 283 -16.21 19.35 7.58
N THR A 284 -16.64 18.78 8.71
CA THR A 284 -17.72 17.79 8.71
C THR A 284 -19.04 18.52 8.92
N PRO A 285 -19.86 18.79 7.89
CA PRO A 285 -21.19 19.31 8.12
C PRO A 285 -21.94 18.32 9.01
N CYS A 286 -22.08 18.67 10.28
CA CYS A 286 -23.10 18.11 11.14
C CYS A 286 -24.41 18.69 10.63
N LEU A 287 -25.12 17.92 9.81
CA LEU A 287 -26.55 18.11 9.48
C LEU A 287 -26.93 19.44 8.83
#